data_AF-A0A6J6KYG2-F1
#
_entry.id   AF-A0A6J6KYG2-F1
#
_cell.length_a   1.000
_cell.length_b   1.000
_cell.length_c   1.000
_cell.angle_alpha   90.00
_cell.angle_beta   90.00
_cell.angle_gamma   90.00
#
_symmetry.space_group_name_H-M   'P 1'
#
loop_
_entity.id
_entity.type
_entity.pdbx_description
1 polymer ?
#
loop_
_entity_poly.entity_id
_entity_poly.type
_entity_poly.pdbx_seq_one_letter_code
_entity_poly.pdbx_strand_id
1 'polypeptide(L)'
;MKKKNTKNGRRALEDIESFLKEVETWDDLNERKLTEEEMSVTSALLERSIWDRELCRAIAVARASGSTWERIGNLLGISPQAAHKKYAPIMKDAS
;
A
#
# COMPACT_ATOMS: atom_id res chain seq x y z
N MET A 1 20.75 27.43 13.81
CA MET A 1 20.41 26.14 13.17
C MET A 1 19.26 25.51 13.95
N LYS A 2 18.06 25.39 13.37
CA LYS A 2 16.89 24.78 14.06
C LYS A 2 17.04 23.25 14.02
N LYS A 3 17.28 22.61 15.19
CA LYS A 3 17.17 21.16 15.36
C LYS A 3 15.71 20.76 15.12
N LYS A 4 15.37 20.30 13.90
CA LYS A 4 14.05 19.77 13.59
C LYS A 4 14.02 18.26 13.83
N ASN A 5 13.07 17.86 14.68
CA ASN A 5 12.37 16.58 14.69
C ASN A 5 13.00 15.37 15.42
N THR A 6 13.39 15.54 16.69
CA THR A 6 13.83 14.43 17.57
C THR A 6 12.70 13.52 18.10
N LYS A 7 11.42 13.92 17.97
CA LYS A 7 10.27 13.10 18.42
C LYS A 7 9.91 11.97 17.46
N ASN A 8 9.94 12.22 16.14
CA ASN A 8 9.61 11.19 15.14
C ASN A 8 10.65 10.07 15.09
N GLY A 9 11.93 10.41 15.25
CA GLY A 9 13.00 9.41 15.26
C GLY A 9 12.95 8.46 16.46
N ARG A 10 12.60 8.96 17.65
CA ARG A 10 12.42 8.11 18.83
C ARG A 10 11.27 7.14 18.70
N ARG A 11 10.12 7.60 18.18
CA ARG A 11 8.97 6.74 17.93
C ARG A 11 9.28 5.64 16.91
N ALA A 12 9.98 5.98 15.82
CA ALA A 12 10.39 4.98 14.84
C ALA A 12 11.35 3.93 15.45
N LEU A 13 12.24 4.34 16.35
CA LEU A 13 13.12 3.41 17.06
C LEU A 13 12.33 2.52 18.03
N GLU A 14 11.38 3.07 18.77
CA GLU A 14 10.48 2.30 19.66
C GLU A 14 9.64 1.28 18.87
N ASP A 15 9.10 1.68 17.71
CA ASP A 15 8.34 0.79 16.82
C ASP A 15 9.23 -0.34 16.28
N ILE A 16 10.49 -0.03 15.92
CA ILE A 16 11.48 -1.03 15.47
C ILE A 16 11.86 -1.99 16.61
N GLU A 17 12.14 -1.48 17.81
CA GLU A 17 12.48 -2.29 18.98
C GLU A 17 11.33 -3.21 19.38
N SER A 18 10.08 -2.73 19.31
CA SER A 18 8.89 -3.55 19.57
C SER A 18 8.77 -4.68 18.56
N PHE A 19 8.93 -4.39 17.26
CA PHE A 19 8.87 -5.39 16.21
C PHE A 19 9.98 -6.44 16.35
N LEU A 20 11.21 -6.01 16.63
CA LEU A 20 12.33 -6.93 16.84
C LEU A 20 12.05 -7.87 18.00
N LYS A 21 11.51 -7.36 19.11
CA LYS A 21 11.13 -8.18 20.25
C LYS A 21 10.05 -9.19 19.89
N GLU A 22 9.03 -8.79 19.13
CA GLU A 22 7.99 -9.71 18.65
C GLU A 22 8.61 -10.83 17.78
N VAL A 23 9.49 -10.48 16.84
CA VAL A 23 10.20 -11.43 15.98
C VAL A 23 11.11 -12.36 16.78
N GLU A 24 11.86 -11.85 17.76
CA GLU A 24 12.73 -12.66 18.62
C GLU A 24 11.94 -13.66 19.47
N THR A 25 10.72 -13.29 19.86
CA THR A 25 9.81 -14.17 20.62
C THR A 25 8.88 -15.00 19.74
N TRP A 26 8.97 -14.84 18.42
CA TRP A 26 8.10 -15.52 17.48
C TRP A 26 8.40 -17.01 17.45
N ASP A 27 7.38 -17.83 17.73
CA ASP A 27 7.48 -19.28 17.78
C ASP A 27 6.64 -19.91 16.68
N ASP A 28 7.26 -20.12 15.52
CA ASP A 28 6.64 -20.75 14.34
C ASP A 28 5.96 -22.10 14.64
N LEU A 29 6.39 -22.80 15.70
CA LEU A 29 5.86 -24.12 16.05
C LEU A 29 4.59 -24.05 16.89
N ASN A 30 4.38 -22.95 17.63
CA ASN A 30 3.21 -22.74 18.49
C ASN A 30 2.21 -21.72 17.93
N GLU A 31 2.57 -21.04 16.85
CA GLU A 31 1.65 -20.13 16.17
C GLU A 31 0.47 -20.85 15.53
N ARG A 32 -0.68 -20.17 15.54
CA ARG A 32 -1.88 -20.69 14.90
C ARG A 32 -1.67 -20.71 13.39
N LYS A 33 -1.63 -21.90 12.81
CA LYS A 33 -1.63 -22.08 11.35
C LYS A 33 -2.95 -21.58 10.77
N LEU A 34 -2.86 -20.89 9.62
CA LEU A 34 -4.03 -20.57 8.82
C LEU A 34 -4.67 -21.86 8.31
N THR A 35 -6.01 -21.90 8.26
CA THR A 35 -6.70 -22.96 7.53
C THR A 35 -6.45 -22.80 6.02
N GLU A 36 -6.78 -23.83 5.24
CA GLU A 36 -6.65 -23.76 3.78
C GLU A 36 -7.51 -22.62 3.20
N GLU A 37 -8.72 -22.40 3.73
CA GLU A 37 -9.60 -21.31 3.32
C GLU A 37 -9.01 -19.93 3.66
N GLU A 38 -8.46 -19.77 4.87
CA GLU A 38 -7.80 -18.52 5.27
C GLU A 38 -6.55 -18.25 4.43
N MET A 39 -5.77 -19.29 4.11
CA MET A 39 -4.60 -19.18 3.25
C MET A 39 -4.99 -18.77 1.82
N SER A 40 -6.09 -19.32 1.30
CA SER A 40 -6.63 -18.95 -0.02
C SER A 40 -7.05 -17.48 -0.08
N VAL A 41 -7.76 -17.00 0.96
CA VAL A 41 -8.13 -15.58 1.06
C VAL A 41 -6.89 -14.69 1.15
N THR A 42 -5.91 -15.07 1.97
CA THR A 42 -4.64 -14.33 2.11
C THR A 42 -3.89 -14.24 0.78
N SER A 43 -3.86 -15.35 0.03
CA SER A 43 -3.22 -15.41 -1.29
C SER A 43 -3.92 -14.48 -2.29
N ALA A 44 -5.25 -14.50 -2.33
CA ALA A 44 -6.02 -13.59 -3.18
C ALA A 44 -5.84 -12.11 -2.81
N LEU A 45 -5.70 -11.79 -1.51
CA LEU A 45 -5.38 -10.44 -1.05
C LEU A 45 -4.00 -9.98 -1.51
N LEU A 46 -3.00 -10.87 -1.44
CA LEU A 46 -1.65 -10.60 -1.93
C LEU A 46 -1.66 -10.33 -3.43
N GLU A 47 -2.29 -11.20 -4.23
CA GLU A 47 -2.42 -11.00 -5.68
C GLU A 47 -3.12 -9.68 -6.01
N ARG A 48 -4.22 -9.36 -5.32
CA ARG A 48 -4.93 -8.08 -5.50
C ARG A 48 -4.01 -6.89 -5.22
N SER A 49 -3.18 -6.96 -4.18
CA SER A 49 -2.26 -5.87 -3.82
C SER A 49 -1.21 -5.60 -4.91
N ILE A 50 -0.75 -6.64 -5.61
CA ILE A 50 0.17 -6.53 -6.74
C ILE A 50 -0.55 -5.82 -7.89
N TRP A 51 -1.75 -6.27 -8.24
CA TRP A 51 -2.53 -5.66 -9.32
C TRP A 51 -2.97 -4.22 -9.03
N ASP A 52 -3.31 -3.90 -7.78
CA ASP A 52 -3.63 -2.53 -7.36
C ASP A 52 -2.43 -1.60 -7.57
N ARG A 53 -1.21 -2.08 -7.30
CA ARG A 53 0.03 -1.32 -7.54
C ARG A 53 0.29 -1.12 -9.03
N GLU A 54 0.14 -2.17 -9.84
CA GLU A 54 0.33 -2.07 -11.29
C GLU A 54 -0.72 -1.18 -11.95
N LEU A 55 -1.98 -1.24 -11.50
CA LEU A 55 -3.03 -0.33 -11.95
C LEU A 55 -2.68 1.12 -11.61
N CYS A 56 -2.16 1.39 -10.42
CA CYS A 56 -1.71 2.73 -10.04
C CYS A 56 -0.58 3.25 -10.96
N ARG A 57 0.41 2.41 -11.27
CA ARG A 57 1.49 2.73 -12.22
C ARG A 57 0.95 3.03 -13.62
N ALA A 58 0.05 2.20 -14.14
CA ALA A 58 -0.56 2.40 -15.45
C ALA A 58 -1.35 3.73 -15.52
N ILE A 59 -2.09 4.06 -14.46
CA ILE A 59 -2.80 5.35 -14.35
C ILE A 59 -1.81 6.51 -14.30
N ALA A 60 -0.69 6.40 -13.58
CA ALA A 60 0.35 7.42 -13.53
C ALA A 60 0.96 7.70 -14.91
N VAL A 61 1.29 6.65 -15.66
CA VAL A 61 1.77 6.75 -17.05
C VAL A 61 0.70 7.40 -17.94
N ALA A 62 -0.55 6.97 -17.84
CA ALA A 62 -1.65 7.54 -18.63
C ALA A 62 -1.83 9.04 -18.35
N ARG A 63 -1.74 9.45 -17.07
CA ARG A 63 -1.81 10.86 -16.65
C ARG A 63 -0.63 11.66 -17.16
N ALA A 64 0.59 11.12 -17.11
CA ALA A 64 1.79 11.76 -17.64
C ALA A 64 1.71 11.98 -19.16
N SER A 65 1.09 11.04 -19.88
CA SER A 65 0.82 11.12 -21.32
C SER A 65 -0.40 11.99 -21.68
N GLY A 66 -1.02 12.67 -20.70
CA GLY A 66 -2.10 13.63 -20.93
C GLY A 66 -3.53 13.07 -20.89
N SER A 67 -3.73 11.78 -20.55
CA SER A 67 -5.09 11.23 -20.41
C SER A 67 -5.84 11.92 -19.28
N THR A 68 -7.05 12.42 -19.54
CA THR A 68 -7.87 13.11 -18.53
C THR A 68 -8.44 12.15 -17.49
N TRP A 69 -8.79 12.67 -16.31
CA TRP A 69 -9.51 11.90 -15.29
C TRP A 69 -10.87 11.39 -15.77
N GLU A 70 -11.48 12.07 -16.74
CA GLU A 70 -12.70 11.61 -17.39
C GLU A 70 -12.47 10.31 -18.16
N ARG A 71 -11.44 10.28 -19.01
CA ARG A 71 -11.10 9.09 -19.79
C ARG A 71 -10.69 7.91 -18.89
N ILE A 72 -9.93 8.20 -17.84
CA ILE A 72 -9.51 7.20 -16.84
C ILE A 72 -10.72 6.67 -16.06
N GLY A 73 -11.62 7.53 -15.60
CA GLY A 73 -12.85 7.13 -14.91
C GLY A 73 -13.72 6.21 -15.77
N ASN A 74 -13.90 6.57 -17.04
CA ASN A 74 -14.65 5.75 -18.00
C ASN A 74 -14.03 4.35 -18.18
N LEU A 75 -12.71 4.22 -18.28
CA LEU A 75 -12.03 2.93 -18.37
C LEU A 75 -12.20 2.08 -17.10
N LEU A 76 -12.25 2.74 -15.94
CA LEU A 76 -12.40 2.08 -14.65
C LEU A 76 -13.87 1.78 -14.28
N GLY A 77 -14.83 2.26 -15.06
CA GLY A 77 -16.26 2.16 -14.74
C GLY A 77 -16.67 2.98 -13.51
N ILE A 78 -15.96 4.05 -13.19
CA ILE A 78 -16.24 4.94 -12.03
C ILE A 78 -16.26 6.40 -12.44
N SER A 79 -16.82 7.27 -11.59
CA SER A 79 -16.83 8.70 -11.88
C SER A 79 -15.40 9.29 -11.93
N PRO A 80 -15.17 10.35 -12.72
CA PRO A 80 -13.86 11.02 -12.80
C PRO A 80 -13.38 11.52 -11.43
N GLN A 81 -14.29 11.99 -10.59
CA GLN A 81 -14.00 12.47 -9.24
C GLN A 81 -13.60 11.32 -8.31
N ALA A 82 -14.22 10.15 -8.44
CA ALA A 82 -13.83 8.95 -7.69
C ALA A 82 -12.43 8.47 -8.09
N ALA A 83 -12.14 8.46 -9.39
CA ALA A 83 -10.80 8.12 -9.91
C ALA A 83 -9.74 9.09 -9.39
N HIS A 84 -9.97 10.40 -9.50
CA HIS A 84 -9.05 11.42 -8.99
C HIS A 84 -8.83 11.27 -7.48
N LYS A 85 -9.91 11.16 -6.69
CA LYS A 85 -9.82 11.01 -5.23
C LYS A 85 -9.03 9.77 -4.82
N LYS A 86 -9.19 8.65 -5.54
CA LYS A 86 -8.51 7.38 -5.21
C LYS A 86 -7.03 7.39 -5.62
N TYR A 87 -6.71 7.83 -6.83
CA TYR A 87 -5.38 7.62 -7.40
C TYR A 87 -4.47 8.85 -7.37
N ALA A 88 -5.01 10.07 -7.40
CA ALA A 88 -4.18 11.29 -7.39
C ALA A 88 -3.21 11.40 -6.20
N PRO A 89 -3.59 11.01 -4.96
CA PRO A 89 -2.68 11.12 -3.82
C PRO A 89 -1.51 10.12 -3.88
N ILE A 90 -1.76 8.91 -4.37
CA ILE A 90 -0.83 7.77 -4.26
C ILE A 90 0.08 7.58 -5.48
N MET A 91 -0.22 8.22 -6.61
CA MET A 91 0.65 8.15 -7.80
C MET A 91 2.03 8.78 -7.58
N LYS A 92 2.17 9.71 -6.62
CA LYS A 92 3.46 10.36 -6.33
C LYS A 92 4.51 9.41 -5.76
N ASP A 93 4.06 8.31 -5.14
CA ASP A 93 4.92 7.30 -4.54
C ASP A 93 5.22 6.14 -5.50
N ALA A 94 4.58 6.13 -6.68
CA ALA A 94 4.71 5.09 -7.69
C ALA A 94 5.71 5.44 -8.81
N SER A 95 6.37 6.59 -8.72
CA SER A 95 7.34 7.14 -9.69
C SER A 95 8.77 6.74 -9.37
#